data_AF-A0A563DA54-F1
#
_entry.id   AF-A0A563DA54-F1
#
_cell.length_a   1.000
_cell.length_b   1.000
_cell.length_c   1.000
_cell.angle_alpha   90.00
_cell.angle_beta   90.00
_cell.angle_gamma   90.00
#
_symmetry.space_group_name_H-M   'P 1'
#
loop_
_entity.id
_entity.type
_entity.pdbx_description
1 polymer ?
#
loop_
_entity_poly.entity_id
_entity_poly.type
_entity_poly.pdbx_seq_one_letter_code
_entity_poly.pdbx_strand_id
1 'polypeptide(L)'
;MTKIFINPGHDIDLDSGAVNPNTGRRECDVARDAGKLLACYLQTAGCEVRTLQNDDLGLVCAESNEWGADIFVSLHCNAFNTQARGTETLYKSFNGQRLANDIQSQIIRSINTVDRGVKERQDLWVLNGTDATAVLVEMAFIDNDEDLALLNNDLDTIVRAIARGITDYATGGE
;
A
#
# COMPACT_ATOMS: atom_id res chain seq x y z
N MET A 1 10.29 4.73 -18.72
CA MET A 1 10.59 4.38 -17.32
C MET A 1 9.25 4.30 -16.62
N THR A 2 8.97 3.25 -15.84
CA THR A 2 7.65 3.10 -15.22
C THR A 2 7.44 4.20 -14.18
N LYS A 3 6.33 4.94 -14.29
CA LYS A 3 5.91 5.98 -13.35
C LYS A 3 5.00 5.37 -12.30
N ILE A 4 5.41 5.45 -11.04
CA ILE A 4 4.69 4.88 -9.91
C ILE A 4 4.27 6.00 -8.97
N PHE A 5 2.97 6.13 -8.79
CA PHE A 5 2.39 7.06 -7.83
C PHE A 5 2.09 6.34 -6.53
N ILE A 6 2.65 6.83 -5.42
CA ILE A 6 2.47 6.26 -4.09
C ILE A 6 1.55 7.19 -3.30
N ASN A 7 0.48 6.63 -2.76
CA ASN A 7 -0.41 7.30 -1.83
C ASN A 7 -0.29 6.66 -0.44
N PRO A 8 0.52 7.22 0.47
CA PRO A 8 0.36 6.91 1.89
C PRO A 8 -1.06 7.29 2.32
N GLY A 9 -1.79 6.34 2.89
CA GLY A 9 -3.17 6.54 3.31
C GLY A 9 -3.30 7.64 4.37
N HIS A 10 -4.49 8.22 4.41
CA HIS A 10 -4.90 9.22 5.40
C HIS A 10 -3.99 10.47 5.43
N ASP A 11 -3.98 11.22 6.53
CA ASP A 11 -3.27 12.48 6.65
C ASP A 11 -2.60 12.65 8.04
N ILE A 12 -1.48 13.37 8.12
CA ILE A 12 -0.75 13.49 9.40
C ILE A 12 -1.50 14.35 10.43
N ASP A 13 -2.29 15.31 9.96
CA ASP A 13 -2.94 16.33 10.78
C ASP A 13 -4.48 16.21 10.78
N LEU A 14 -5.08 15.80 9.66
CA LEU A 14 -6.55 15.81 9.48
C LEU A 14 -7.23 14.47 9.76
N ASP A 15 -6.60 13.37 9.35
CA ASP A 15 -7.16 12.02 9.49
C ASP A 15 -6.05 11.05 9.90
N SER A 16 -6.04 10.62 11.16
CA SER A 16 -5.01 9.68 11.62
C SER A 16 -5.10 8.28 11.01
N GLY A 17 -6.24 7.97 10.35
CA GLY A 17 -6.65 6.60 10.11
C GLY A 17 -6.87 5.83 11.42
N ALA A 18 -6.73 4.51 11.34
CA ALA A 18 -6.82 3.66 12.52
C ALA A 18 -5.70 3.94 13.53
N VAL A 19 -6.03 3.79 14.81
CA VAL A 19 -5.09 4.01 15.92
C VAL A 19 -5.07 2.79 16.81
N ASN A 20 -3.88 2.26 17.08
CA ASN A 20 -3.72 1.16 18.03
C ASN A 20 -4.13 1.64 19.44
N PRO A 21 -5.07 0.96 20.12
CA PRO A 21 -5.61 1.42 21.41
C PRO A 21 -4.61 1.34 22.57
N ASN A 22 -3.56 0.51 22.45
CA ASN A 22 -2.59 0.26 23.52
C ASN A 22 -1.38 1.20 23.44
N THR A 23 -0.93 1.51 22.23
CA THR A 23 0.32 2.26 21.98
C THR A 23 0.09 3.68 21.46
N GLY A 24 -1.12 3.98 20.97
CA GLY A 24 -1.42 5.23 20.28
C GLY A 24 -0.76 5.35 18.90
N ARG A 25 -0.20 4.26 18.35
CA ARG A 25 0.39 4.27 17.01
C ARG A 25 -0.70 4.51 15.97
N ARG A 26 -0.50 5.49 15.10
CA ARG A 26 -1.44 5.94 14.07
C ARG A 26 -1.09 5.34 12.72
N GLU A 27 -2.11 4.98 11.94
CA GLU A 27 -1.98 4.45 10.60
C GLU A 27 -1.28 5.42 9.67
N CYS A 28 -1.66 6.71 9.68
CA CYS A 28 -1.07 7.72 8.81
C CYS A 28 0.45 7.84 8.98
N ASP A 29 0.99 7.62 10.19
CA ASP A 29 2.43 7.61 10.46
C ASP A 29 3.11 6.38 9.84
N VAL A 30 2.50 5.20 9.98
CA VAL A 30 3.02 3.95 9.41
C VAL A 30 2.98 4.01 7.88
N ALA A 31 1.87 4.46 7.30
CA ALA A 31 1.72 4.65 5.86
C ALA A 31 2.75 5.64 5.30
N ARG A 32 2.98 6.77 5.97
CA ARG A 32 4.01 7.76 5.58
C ARG A 32 5.39 7.14 5.53
N ASP A 33 5.76 6.42 6.58
CA ASP A 33 7.10 5.83 6.70
C ASP A 33 7.29 4.71 5.67
N ALA A 34 6.25 3.91 5.43
CA ALA A 34 6.21 2.93 4.35
C ALA A 34 6.35 3.57 2.96
N GLY A 35 5.64 4.69 2.71
CA GLY A 35 5.71 5.41 1.45
C GLY A 35 7.10 5.96 1.13
N LYS A 36 7.82 6.48 2.15
CA LYS A 36 9.21 6.94 2.00
C LYS A 36 10.15 5.78 1.62
N LEU A 37 10.01 4.65 2.30
CA LEU A 37 10.80 3.45 2.00
C LEU A 37 10.50 2.94 0.59
N LEU A 38 9.22 2.87 0.21
CA LEU A 38 8.79 2.37 -1.09
C LEU A 38 9.33 3.25 -2.22
N ALA A 39 9.26 4.57 -2.05
CA ALA A 39 9.82 5.52 -3.00
C ALA A 39 11.33 5.29 -3.20
N CYS A 40 12.08 5.12 -2.11
CA CYS A 40 13.51 4.85 -2.17
C CYS A 40 13.83 3.56 -2.95
N TYR A 41 13.12 2.47 -2.66
CA TYR A 41 13.35 1.19 -3.33
C TYR A 41 12.99 1.22 -4.82
N LEU A 42 11.87 1.84 -5.18
CA LEU A 42 11.43 1.94 -6.57
C LEU A 42 12.33 2.88 -7.39
N GLN A 43 12.77 4.00 -6.82
CA GLN A 43 13.75 4.89 -7.46
C GLN A 43 15.09 4.16 -7.68
N THR A 44 15.53 3.37 -6.70
CA THR A 44 16.74 2.53 -6.82
C THR A 44 16.58 1.47 -7.91
N ALA A 45 15.37 0.93 -8.10
CA ALA A 45 15.03 0.01 -9.19
C ALA A 45 14.89 0.71 -10.56
N GLY A 46 15.11 2.03 -10.63
CA GLY A 46 15.04 2.80 -11.85
C GLY A 46 13.62 3.16 -12.28
N CYS A 47 12.67 3.27 -11.34
CA CYS A 47 11.34 3.83 -11.60
C CYS A 47 11.32 5.35 -11.35
N GLU A 48 10.41 6.06 -12.02
CA GLU A 48 10.04 7.41 -11.65
C GLU A 48 8.97 7.33 -10.56
N VAL A 49 9.11 8.11 -9.48
CA VAL A 49 8.19 8.03 -8.34
C VAL A 49 7.69 9.41 -7.94
N ARG A 50 6.37 9.52 -7.73
CA ARG A 50 5.75 10.61 -6.97
C ARG A 50 5.02 10.06 -5.76
N THR A 51 4.97 10.85 -4.70
CA THR A 51 4.30 10.48 -3.46
C THR A 51 3.44 11.64 -3.00
N LEU A 52 2.19 11.36 -2.65
CA LEU A 52 1.27 12.34 -2.07
C LEU A 52 0.44 11.67 -0.97
N GLN A 53 0.64 12.13 0.27
CA GLN A 53 -0.22 11.81 1.40
C GLN A 53 -1.17 12.99 1.61
N ASN A 54 -2.47 12.74 1.50
CA ASN A 54 -3.49 13.77 1.62
C ASN A 54 -4.87 13.13 1.85
N ASP A 55 -5.72 13.80 2.64
CA ASP A 55 -7.10 13.40 2.90
C ASP A 55 -8.04 13.65 1.68
N ASP A 56 -7.72 14.63 0.83
CA ASP A 56 -8.47 14.87 -0.40
C ASP A 56 -8.14 13.81 -1.46
N LEU A 57 -8.93 12.75 -1.47
CA LEU A 57 -8.79 11.64 -2.43
C LEU A 57 -9.02 12.08 -3.89
N GLY A 58 -9.77 13.17 -4.11
CA GLY A 58 -9.96 13.76 -5.43
C GLY A 58 -8.66 14.37 -5.94
N LEU A 59 -7.98 15.15 -5.10
CA LEU A 59 -6.66 15.72 -5.38
C LEU A 59 -5.62 14.61 -5.61
N VAL A 60 -5.59 13.58 -4.77
CA VAL A 60 -4.65 12.45 -4.91
C VAL A 60 -4.79 11.78 -6.27
N CYS A 61 -6.01 11.47 -6.69
CA CYS A 61 -6.26 10.88 -8.00
C CYS A 61 -5.93 11.84 -9.15
N ALA A 62 -6.27 13.12 -9.01
CA ALA A 62 -5.98 14.14 -10.02
C ALA A 62 -4.47 14.27 -10.26
N GLU A 63 -3.66 14.39 -9.20
CA GLU A 63 -2.20 14.48 -9.29
C GLU A 63 -1.56 13.23 -9.91
N SER A 64 -2.10 12.05 -9.61
CA SER A 64 -1.68 10.78 -10.25
C SER A 64 -1.96 10.80 -11.75
N ASN A 65 -3.17 11.20 -12.14
CA ASN A 65 -3.61 11.18 -13.53
C ASN A 65 -2.91 12.26 -14.37
N GLU A 66 -2.80 13.49 -13.84
CA GLU A 66 -2.11 14.60 -14.51
C GLU A 66 -0.62 14.29 -14.74
N TRP A 67 0.01 13.57 -13.82
CA TRP A 67 1.39 13.14 -14.00
C TRP A 67 1.55 11.99 -15.02
N GLY A 68 0.46 11.29 -15.31
CA GLY A 68 0.42 10.11 -16.17
C GLY A 68 1.11 8.92 -15.50
N ALA A 69 0.70 8.58 -14.29
CA ALA A 69 1.19 7.39 -13.59
C ALA A 69 0.79 6.09 -14.32
N ASP A 70 1.70 5.13 -14.41
CA ASP A 70 1.41 3.78 -14.93
C ASP A 70 0.78 2.89 -13.85
N ILE A 71 1.28 3.05 -12.62
CA ILE A 71 0.87 2.29 -11.44
C ILE A 71 0.55 3.27 -10.29
N PHE A 72 -0.55 3.00 -9.59
CA PHE A 72 -0.93 3.69 -8.36
C PHE A 72 -0.97 2.68 -7.20
N VAL A 73 -0.27 2.98 -6.11
CA VAL A 73 -0.22 2.14 -4.92
C VAL A 73 -0.62 2.96 -3.71
N SER A 74 -1.74 2.61 -3.09
CA SER A 74 -2.14 3.16 -1.81
C SER A 74 -1.70 2.24 -0.67
N LEU A 75 -1.12 2.80 0.39
CA LEU A 75 -0.54 2.07 1.53
C LEU A 75 -1.35 2.35 2.79
N HIS A 76 -1.91 1.30 3.40
CA HIS A 76 -2.79 1.37 4.56
C HIS A 76 -2.43 0.32 5.61
N CYS A 77 -3.03 0.46 6.79
CA CYS A 77 -3.05 -0.57 7.81
C CYS A 77 -4.50 -0.88 8.18
N ASN A 78 -4.84 -2.15 8.22
CA ASN A 78 -6.20 -2.56 8.54
C ASN A 78 -6.50 -2.35 10.03
N ALA A 79 -7.78 -2.37 10.40
CA ALA A 79 -8.22 -2.43 11.79
C ALA A 79 -9.62 -3.05 11.87
N PHE A 80 -9.92 -3.77 12.95
CA PHE A 80 -11.24 -4.34 13.13
C PHE A 80 -11.66 -4.50 14.59
N ASN A 81 -11.04 -5.43 15.32
CA ASN A 81 -11.48 -5.86 16.65
C ASN A 81 -10.33 -6.30 17.56
N THR A 82 -9.12 -5.82 17.28
CA THR A 82 -7.84 -6.18 17.94
C THR A 82 -7.42 -7.65 17.86
N GLN A 83 -8.21 -8.52 17.21
CA GLN A 83 -7.91 -9.95 17.03
C GLN A 83 -7.63 -10.32 15.57
N ALA A 84 -8.29 -9.66 14.62
CA ALA A 84 -8.00 -9.83 13.20
C ALA A 84 -6.54 -9.44 12.91
N ARG A 85 -5.89 -10.23 12.05
CA ARG A 85 -4.50 -10.04 11.64
C ARG A 85 -4.29 -10.53 10.20
N GLY A 86 -3.18 -10.14 9.60
CA GLY A 86 -2.78 -10.52 8.24
C GLY A 86 -2.74 -9.38 7.24
N THR A 87 -2.20 -9.68 6.07
CA THR A 87 -2.07 -8.76 4.93
C THR A 87 -3.13 -9.07 3.88
N GLU A 88 -3.75 -8.04 3.28
CA GLU A 88 -4.57 -8.16 2.06
C GLU A 88 -4.22 -7.08 1.05
N THR A 89 -4.40 -7.37 -0.24
CA THR A 89 -4.22 -6.38 -1.31
C THR A 89 -5.51 -6.23 -2.11
N LEU A 90 -6.02 -5.00 -2.16
CA LEU A 90 -7.30 -4.66 -2.77
C LEU A 90 -7.08 -4.13 -4.18
N TYR A 91 -7.97 -4.50 -5.10
CA TYR A 91 -7.90 -4.11 -6.50
C TYR A 91 -9.30 -3.91 -7.08
N LYS A 92 -9.39 -3.33 -8.28
CA LYS A 92 -10.65 -3.20 -9.02
C LYS A 92 -10.59 -3.79 -10.43
N SER A 93 -9.49 -3.57 -11.15
CA SER A 93 -9.38 -3.95 -12.56
C SER A 93 -8.66 -5.29 -12.73
N PHE A 94 -8.75 -5.88 -13.93
CA PHE A 94 -8.00 -7.08 -14.30
C PHE A 94 -6.48 -6.90 -14.10
N ASN A 95 -5.92 -5.77 -14.55
CA ASN A 95 -4.51 -5.46 -14.34
C ASN A 95 -4.19 -5.19 -12.87
N GLY A 96 -5.11 -4.56 -12.13
CA GLY A 96 -4.99 -4.37 -10.69
C GLY A 96 -4.94 -5.70 -9.95
N GLN A 97 -5.72 -6.70 -10.37
CA GLN A 97 -5.67 -8.05 -9.79
C GLN A 97 -4.31 -8.70 -9.99
N ARG A 98 -3.70 -8.58 -11.18
CA ARG A 98 -2.37 -9.14 -11.45
C ARG A 98 -1.32 -8.48 -10.57
N LEU A 99 -1.28 -7.15 -10.54
CA LEU A 99 -0.40 -6.39 -9.66
C LEU A 99 -0.59 -6.75 -8.18
N ALA A 100 -1.85 -6.88 -7.73
CA ALA A 100 -2.17 -7.27 -6.37
C ALA A 100 -1.64 -8.65 -6.01
N ASN A 101 -1.74 -9.62 -6.93
CA ASN A 101 -1.22 -10.97 -6.71
C ASN A 101 0.30 -10.99 -6.58
N ASP A 102 1.00 -10.23 -7.43
CA ASP A 102 2.47 -10.12 -7.38
C ASP A 102 2.93 -9.50 -6.06
N ILE A 103 2.29 -8.42 -5.62
CA ILE A 103 2.56 -7.77 -4.33
C ILE A 103 2.25 -8.70 -3.16
N GLN A 104 1.03 -9.25 -3.10
CA GLN A 104 0.59 -10.13 -2.02
C GLN A 104 1.55 -11.32 -1.88
N SER A 105 1.88 -11.99 -2.99
CA SER A 105 2.77 -13.15 -2.99
C SER A 105 4.17 -12.81 -2.47
N GLN A 106 4.70 -11.63 -2.81
CA GLN A 106 6.01 -11.20 -2.30
C GLN A 106 5.98 -10.93 -0.80
N ILE A 107 4.93 -10.28 -0.27
CA ILE A 107 4.81 -10.00 1.18
C ILE A 107 4.75 -11.33 1.95
N ILE A 108 3.87 -12.25 1.54
CA ILE A 108 3.66 -13.53 2.24
C ILE A 108 4.91 -14.42 2.22
N ARG A 109 5.74 -14.33 1.17
CA ARG A 109 7.03 -15.04 1.13
C ARG A 109 8.11 -14.40 2.02
N SER A 110 7.96 -13.13 2.35
CA SER A 110 8.99 -12.33 3.03
C SER A 110 8.79 -12.24 4.53
N ILE A 111 7.54 -12.33 5.01
CA ILE A 111 7.20 -12.24 6.43
C ILE A 111 6.23 -13.34 6.86
N ASN A 112 6.31 -13.76 8.12
CA ASN A 112 5.38 -14.73 8.69
C ASN A 112 4.10 -14.02 9.16
N THR A 113 3.17 -13.80 8.24
CA THR A 113 1.86 -13.21 8.51
C THR A 113 0.72 -14.07 7.96
N VAL A 114 -0.51 -13.75 8.33
CA VAL A 114 -1.70 -14.40 7.76
C VAL A 114 -1.94 -13.86 6.35
N ASP A 115 -1.95 -14.75 5.37
CA ASP A 115 -2.37 -14.43 4.00
C ASP A 115 -3.90 -14.32 3.93
N ARG A 116 -4.41 -13.10 3.71
CA ARG A 116 -5.84 -12.83 3.54
C ARG A 116 -6.23 -12.69 2.06
N GLY A 117 -5.26 -12.89 1.17
CA GLY A 117 -5.41 -12.88 -0.27
C GLY A 117 -5.65 -11.50 -0.88
N VAL A 118 -5.91 -11.52 -2.18
CA VAL A 118 -6.30 -10.34 -2.95
C VAL A 118 -7.82 -10.22 -3.01
N LYS A 119 -8.36 -9.00 -2.96
CA LYS A 119 -9.82 -8.77 -2.92
C LYS A 119 -10.26 -7.68 -3.89
N GLU A 120 -11.27 -7.99 -4.70
CA GLU A 120 -11.91 -7.00 -5.55
C GLU A 120 -12.72 -6.01 -4.69
N ARG A 121 -12.57 -4.72 -4.95
CA ARG A 121 -13.28 -3.61 -4.31
C ARG A 121 -13.71 -2.60 -5.36
N GLN A 122 -15.01 -2.49 -5.54
CA GLN A 122 -15.61 -1.56 -6.52
C GLN A 122 -15.98 -0.21 -5.91
N ASP A 123 -15.89 -0.07 -4.60
CA ASP A 123 -16.37 1.07 -3.81
C ASP A 123 -15.27 2.05 -3.37
N LEU A 124 -13.99 1.67 -3.48
CA LEU A 124 -12.87 2.48 -3.00
C LEU A 124 -12.55 3.61 -3.97
N TRP A 125 -12.61 4.86 -3.49
CA TRP A 125 -12.42 6.05 -4.32
C TRP A 125 -11.10 6.02 -5.10
N VAL A 126 -9.98 5.77 -4.43
CA VAL A 126 -8.64 5.80 -5.07
C VAL A 126 -8.47 4.74 -6.16
N LEU A 127 -9.13 3.58 -6.03
CA LEU A 127 -9.12 2.54 -7.07
C LEU A 127 -10.03 2.88 -8.26
N ASN A 128 -11.00 3.78 -8.04
CA ASN A 128 -11.97 4.22 -9.04
C ASN A 128 -11.56 5.51 -9.75
N GLY A 129 -10.85 6.40 -9.06
CA GLY A 129 -10.57 7.76 -9.52
C GLY A 129 -9.27 7.93 -10.29
N THR A 130 -8.35 6.97 -10.22
CA THR A 130 -7.10 7.01 -11.00
C THR A 130 -7.21 6.21 -12.30
N ASP A 131 -6.56 6.71 -13.35
CA ASP A 131 -6.44 6.06 -14.66
C ASP A 131 -5.34 4.97 -14.68
N ALA A 132 -4.44 4.99 -13.69
CA ALA A 132 -3.34 4.05 -13.53
C ALA A 132 -3.83 2.63 -13.15
N THR A 133 -2.96 1.64 -13.30
CA THR A 133 -3.20 0.32 -12.67
C THR A 133 -3.09 0.47 -11.15
N ALA A 134 -4.21 0.32 -10.44
CA ALA A 134 -4.30 0.68 -9.02
C ALA A 134 -4.47 -0.51 -8.08
N VAL A 135 -3.79 -0.43 -6.94
CA VAL A 135 -3.97 -1.32 -5.77
C VAL A 135 -3.96 -0.52 -4.47
N LEU A 136 -4.60 -1.08 -3.43
CA LEU A 136 -4.50 -0.61 -2.05
C LEU A 136 -3.99 -1.78 -1.21
N VAL A 137 -2.86 -1.60 -0.54
CA VAL A 137 -2.22 -2.63 0.28
C VAL A 137 -2.54 -2.37 1.74
N GLU A 138 -3.28 -3.29 2.36
CA GLU A 138 -3.49 -3.36 3.79
C GLU A 138 -2.33 -4.16 4.40
N MET A 139 -1.28 -3.46 4.83
CA MET A 139 0.02 -4.08 5.17
C MET A 139 -0.09 -5.08 6.31
N ALA A 140 -0.81 -4.73 7.37
CA ALA A 140 -1.17 -5.55 8.53
C ALA A 140 -2.28 -4.85 9.34
N PHE A 141 -2.80 -5.49 10.39
CA PHE A 141 -3.79 -4.89 11.30
C PHE A 141 -3.11 -4.07 12.40
N ILE A 142 -3.25 -2.74 12.37
CA ILE A 142 -2.59 -1.86 13.35
C ILE A 142 -3.16 -2.02 14.77
N ASP A 143 -4.42 -2.41 14.90
CA ASP A 143 -5.11 -2.61 16.18
C ASP A 143 -4.84 -3.98 16.83
N ASN A 144 -4.12 -4.88 16.14
CA ASN A 144 -3.67 -6.15 16.67
C ASN A 144 -2.18 -6.07 17.07
N ASP A 145 -1.85 -6.42 18.31
CA ASP A 145 -0.49 -6.20 18.84
C ASP A 145 0.59 -7.05 18.16
N GLU A 146 0.25 -8.23 17.61
CA GLU A 146 1.21 -9.06 16.87
C GLU A 146 1.51 -8.46 15.49
N ASP A 147 0.47 -8.02 14.77
CA ASP A 147 0.64 -7.32 13.49
C ASP A 147 1.30 -5.95 13.66
N LEU A 148 0.99 -5.23 14.75
CA LEU A 148 1.68 -3.99 15.09
C LEU A 148 3.20 -4.23 15.27
N ALA A 149 3.60 -5.40 15.81
CA ALA A 149 5.01 -5.74 15.90
C ALA A 149 5.66 -5.89 14.51
N LEU A 150 4.95 -6.45 13.52
CA LEU A 150 5.41 -6.48 12.13
C LEU A 150 5.53 -5.06 11.55
N LEU A 151 4.53 -4.20 11.76
CA LEU A 151 4.55 -2.81 11.29
C LEU A 151 5.65 -1.96 11.94
N ASN A 152 6.15 -2.36 13.12
CA ASN A 152 7.23 -1.65 13.81
C ASN A 152 8.62 -2.20 13.48
N ASN A 153 8.75 -3.52 13.42
CA ASN A 153 10.06 -4.19 13.36
C ASN A 153 10.42 -4.66 11.95
N ASP A 154 9.42 -4.96 11.12
CA ASP A 154 9.58 -5.60 9.81
C ASP A 154 9.08 -4.73 8.65
N LEU A 155 8.72 -3.46 8.90
CA LEU A 155 8.19 -2.53 7.88
C LEU A 155 9.10 -2.43 6.65
N ASP A 156 10.41 -2.38 6.87
CA ASP A 156 11.41 -2.34 5.80
C ASP A 156 11.36 -3.59 4.91
N THR A 157 11.16 -4.77 5.50
CA THR A 157 11.00 -6.03 4.76
C THR A 157 9.68 -6.09 4.02
N ILE A 158 8.57 -5.66 4.64
CA ILE A 158 7.26 -5.56 3.99
C ILE A 158 7.35 -4.65 2.75
N VAL A 159 7.95 -3.47 2.91
CA VAL A 159 8.02 -2.48 1.84
C VAL A 159 8.97 -2.92 0.71
N ARG A 160 10.08 -3.59 1.03
CA ARG A 160 10.90 -4.25 -0.01
C ARG A 160 10.11 -5.28 -0.81
N ALA A 161 9.26 -6.06 -0.14
CA ALA A 161 8.43 -7.05 -0.81
C ALA A 161 7.37 -6.39 -1.72
N ILE A 162 6.75 -5.30 -1.27
CA ILE A 162 5.85 -4.48 -2.10
C ILE A 162 6.60 -3.95 -3.33
N ALA A 163 7.78 -3.34 -3.15
CA ALA A 163 8.59 -2.84 -4.26
C ALA A 163 8.92 -3.95 -5.26
N ARG A 164 9.31 -5.14 -4.75
CA ARG A 164 9.60 -6.31 -5.57
C ARG A 164 8.38 -6.74 -6.39
N GLY A 165 7.21 -6.86 -5.76
CA GLY A 165 5.97 -7.24 -6.46
C GLY A 165 5.59 -6.26 -7.56
N ILE A 166 5.75 -4.95 -7.31
CA ILE A 166 5.52 -3.93 -8.34
C ILE A 166 6.50 -4.09 -9.52
N THR A 167 7.78 -4.36 -9.24
CA THR A 167 8.78 -4.54 -10.31
C THR A 167 8.62 -5.86 -11.07
N ASP A 168 8.19 -6.93 -10.42
CA ASP A 168 7.86 -8.20 -11.08
C ASP A 168 6.67 -8.00 -12.04
N TYR A 169 5.62 -7.30 -11.61
CA TYR A 169 4.50 -6.91 -12.48
C TYR A 169 4.96 -6.05 -13.67
N ALA A 170 5.75 -5.01 -13.42
CA ALA A 170 6.17 -4.04 -14.44
C ALA A 170 7.11 -4.65 -15.50
N THR A 171 7.86 -5.70 -15.16
CA THR A 171 8.75 -6.41 -16.08
C THR A 171 8.08 -7.59 -16.79
N GLY A 172 6.79 -7.84 -16.49
CA GLY A 172 6.02 -8.91 -17.11
C GLY A 172 6.38 -10.30 -16.60
N GLY A 173 6.59 -10.41 -15.28
CA GLY A 173 7.03 -11.62 -14.57
C GLY A 173 6.59 -12.94 -15.23
N GLU A 174 7.59 -13.79 -15.48
CA GLU A 174 7.44 -15.13 -16.10
C GLU A 174 6.43 -16.03 -15.36
#